data_AF-A0A1R1YXW7-F1
#
_entry.id   AF-A0A1R1YXW7-F1
#
_cell.length_a   1.000
_cell.length_b   1.000
_cell.length_c   1.000
_cell.angle_alpha   90.00
_cell.angle_beta   90.00
_cell.angle_gamma   90.00
#
_symmetry.space_group_name_H-M   'P 1'
#
loop_
_entity.id
_entity.type
_entity.pdbx_description
1 polymer ?
#
loop_
_entity_poly.entity_id
_entity_poly.type
_entity_poly.pdbx_seq_one_letter_code
_entity_poly.pdbx_strand_id
1 'polypeptide(L)'
;MSLAKFREEPWKSSHEAYSSSVLAMTPAPEYASSEVILASLYRVAGFRGLSEGAVPQQGRDLDKEIQKFRNRRRERDGAALDPDSFHIMLHSALESPKLPNQSSKRFLQVTPLVPQAAAFSGSARLAGNPWSAGSLVRRMVWLGSDDAGAAQAIWASLFSALSVDDDDDVFARFLQREIGAWVPSPEWQQVPPGDVGSLSPTDRAGLSYPARQFTHDLVSVLGAKGSMTRRQWTSLLEAILRIGTVSHVVWLCDVHDRAWAAARAALTGGGPTTIEEAQSAMFPASFSYLSYGDRALPAIKDRASSFLQSRIGINAVLWALEDAGTAFEGDLGSAAGLLALCEAIRRAPTALNRPGLLETVEEVQERENRAILCRKGIGSNIMEFARHVLGQRQAASDILRGYDQGYALRKKGPSKSSPWVVGLGPVAVLALVHCSLAGTTGPRSVRRLAQHLASYGISIDHRDIAQNDLGSQLRMLGLVLDSPDAESGMLLVPPFAEPAA
;
A
#
# COMPACT_ATOMS: atom_id res chain seq x y z
N MET A 1 8.51 -28.86 5.96
CA MET A 1 7.27 -29.47 5.43
C MET A 1 7.69 -30.35 4.25
N SER A 2 6.84 -31.18 3.65
CA SER A 2 7.18 -31.93 2.43
C SER A 2 6.29 -31.51 1.26
N LEU A 3 6.65 -31.87 0.03
CA LEU A 3 5.83 -31.63 -1.15
C LEU A 3 4.45 -32.28 -1.03
N ALA A 4 4.38 -33.49 -0.46
CA ALA A 4 3.12 -34.19 -0.23
C ALA A 4 2.17 -33.39 0.69
N LYS A 5 2.70 -32.83 1.79
CA LYS A 5 1.91 -32.00 2.70
C LYS A 5 1.56 -30.65 2.07
N PHE A 6 2.46 -30.07 1.27
CA PHE A 6 2.16 -28.87 0.48
C PHE A 6 1.00 -29.11 -0.51
N ARG A 7 0.98 -30.27 -1.18
CA ARG A 7 -0.10 -30.67 -2.09
C ARG A 7 -1.44 -30.70 -1.37
N GLU A 8 -1.51 -31.03 -0.08
CA GLU A 8 -2.77 -31.02 0.68
C GLU A 8 -3.16 -29.61 1.18
N GLU A 9 -2.21 -28.83 1.69
CA GLU A 9 -2.45 -27.54 2.36
C GLU A 9 -1.63 -26.37 1.76
N PRO A 10 -1.78 -26.03 0.46
CA PRO A 10 -0.85 -25.15 -0.28
C PRO A 10 -0.82 -23.70 0.21
N TRP A 11 -1.83 -23.28 0.97
CA TRP A 11 -1.95 -21.91 1.47
C TRP A 11 -1.53 -21.73 2.93
N LYS A 12 -1.32 -22.83 3.67
CA LYS A 12 -1.11 -22.79 5.13
C LYS A 12 0.30 -22.37 5.52
N SER A 13 1.30 -22.89 4.82
CA SER A 13 2.71 -22.53 5.01
C SER A 13 3.44 -22.55 3.68
N SER A 14 4.13 -21.45 3.40
CA SER A 14 5.10 -21.38 2.31
C SER A 14 6.45 -21.96 2.75
N HIS A 15 7.26 -22.36 1.78
CA HIS A 15 8.66 -22.72 2.00
C HIS A 15 9.43 -21.53 2.59
N GLU A 16 10.41 -21.81 3.46
CA GLU A 16 11.15 -20.78 4.19
C GLU A 16 11.80 -19.78 3.23
N ALA A 17 12.58 -20.26 2.27
CA ALA A 17 13.21 -19.45 1.21
C ALA A 17 12.23 -18.56 0.40
N TYR A 18 10.96 -18.98 0.29
CA TYR A 18 9.92 -18.13 -0.31
C TYR A 18 9.45 -17.07 0.68
N SER A 19 9.17 -17.45 1.92
CA SER A 19 8.60 -16.55 2.93
C SER A 19 9.57 -15.50 3.48
N SER A 20 10.88 -15.80 3.49
CA SER A 20 11.94 -14.91 3.94
C SER A 20 12.39 -13.91 2.88
N SER A 21 12.02 -14.12 1.61
CA SER A 21 12.38 -13.23 0.51
C SER A 21 11.88 -11.80 0.73
N VAL A 22 12.73 -10.83 0.37
CA VAL A 22 12.38 -9.39 0.37
C VAL A 22 11.30 -9.03 -0.65
N LEU A 23 10.83 -9.97 -1.47
CA LEU A 23 9.71 -9.84 -2.39
C LEU A 23 8.45 -10.60 -1.93
N ALA A 24 8.54 -11.45 -0.90
CA ALA A 24 7.40 -12.24 -0.40
C ALA A 24 6.23 -11.35 0.06
N MET A 25 5.00 -11.64 -0.34
CA MET A 25 3.83 -10.86 0.09
C MET A 25 3.32 -11.30 1.48
N THR A 26 4.15 -11.12 2.52
CA THR A 26 3.90 -11.62 3.89
C THR A 26 3.88 -10.48 4.93
N PRO A 27 2.80 -10.36 5.75
CA PRO A 27 1.51 -11.01 5.56
C PRO A 27 0.82 -10.47 4.30
N ALA A 28 -0.01 -11.29 3.66
CA ALA A 28 -0.73 -10.87 2.46
C ALA A 28 -1.70 -9.71 2.78
N PRO A 29 -1.90 -8.76 1.84
CA PRO A 29 -2.87 -7.69 2.00
C PRO A 29 -4.24 -8.23 2.38
N GLU A 30 -4.92 -7.48 3.24
CA GLU A 30 -6.31 -7.69 3.62
C GLU A 30 -7.13 -6.44 3.37
N TYR A 31 -8.43 -6.49 3.65
CA TYR A 31 -9.27 -5.30 3.68
C TYR A 31 -8.59 -4.16 4.47
N ALA A 32 -8.40 -3.03 3.81
CA ALA A 32 -7.97 -1.78 4.42
C ALA A 32 -8.60 -0.60 3.66
N SER A 33 -8.95 0.47 4.38
CA SER A 33 -9.14 1.79 3.80
C SER A 33 -7.85 2.60 3.91
N SER A 34 -7.80 3.78 3.29
CA SER A 34 -6.66 4.69 3.46
C SER A 34 -6.38 5.07 4.91
N GLU A 35 -7.44 5.37 5.67
CA GLU A 35 -7.34 5.66 7.11
C GLU A 35 -6.77 4.47 7.89
N VAL A 36 -7.11 3.24 7.49
CA VAL A 36 -6.54 2.03 8.13
C VAL A 36 -5.04 1.92 7.82
N ILE A 37 -4.61 2.24 6.60
CA ILE A 37 -3.18 2.29 6.24
C ILE A 37 -2.47 3.35 7.09
N LEU A 38 -3.00 4.57 7.16
CA LEU A 38 -2.41 5.65 7.93
C LEU A 38 -2.39 5.34 9.44
N ALA A 39 -3.47 4.82 10.00
CA ALA A 39 -3.51 4.38 11.40
C ALA A 39 -2.49 3.26 11.68
N SER A 40 -2.38 2.27 10.79
CA SER A 40 -1.38 1.20 10.92
C SER A 40 0.05 1.74 10.78
N LEU A 41 0.25 2.74 9.93
CA LEU A 41 1.53 3.42 9.79
C LEU A 41 1.94 4.14 11.09
N TYR A 42 1.04 4.88 11.73
CA TYR A 42 1.33 5.44 13.06
C TYR A 42 1.77 4.35 14.04
N ARG A 43 1.04 3.24 14.11
CA ARG A 43 1.38 2.12 15.02
C ARG A 43 2.79 1.58 14.78
N VAL A 44 3.15 1.35 13.51
CA VAL A 44 4.47 0.82 13.15
C VAL A 44 5.59 1.85 13.34
N ALA A 45 5.31 3.14 13.15
CA ALA A 45 6.29 4.21 13.26
C ALA A 45 6.56 4.64 14.71
N GLY A 46 5.55 4.62 15.58
CA GLY A 46 5.66 5.31 16.87
C GLY A 46 4.97 4.68 18.09
N PHE A 47 4.38 3.47 18.00
CA PHE A 47 3.83 2.79 19.17
C PHE A 47 4.51 1.45 19.43
N ARG A 48 5.44 1.42 20.39
CA ARG A 48 6.13 0.19 20.78
C ARG A 48 5.15 -0.81 21.40
N GLY A 49 5.07 -2.01 20.83
CA GLY A 49 4.29 -3.12 21.37
C GLY A 49 2.78 -3.07 21.12
N LEU A 50 2.28 -2.05 20.42
CA LEU A 50 0.87 -1.96 20.05
C LEU A 50 0.57 -2.84 18.83
N SER A 51 -0.11 -3.96 19.04
CA SER A 51 -0.53 -4.86 17.95
C SER A 51 -1.85 -4.42 17.30
N GLU A 52 -2.02 -4.71 16.02
CA GLU A 52 -3.25 -4.45 15.26
C GLU A 52 -4.50 -5.08 15.90
N GLY A 53 -4.33 -6.23 16.56
CA GLY A 53 -5.41 -6.97 17.22
C GLY A 53 -5.86 -6.37 18.56
N ALA A 54 -5.04 -5.54 19.20
CA ALA A 54 -5.39 -4.87 20.46
C ALA A 54 -6.29 -3.63 20.24
N VAL A 55 -6.15 -2.97 19.10
CA VAL A 55 -6.83 -1.70 18.77
C VAL A 55 -8.35 -1.78 18.94
N PRO A 56 -9.06 -2.83 18.45
CA PRO A 56 -10.51 -2.92 18.63
C PRO A 56 -10.96 -2.94 20.09
N GLN A 57 -10.16 -3.58 20.96
CA GLN A 57 -10.46 -3.66 22.38
C GLN A 57 -10.20 -2.32 23.06
N GLN A 58 -9.11 -1.63 22.72
CA GLN A 58 -8.79 -0.30 23.25
C GLN A 58 -9.90 0.73 22.93
N GLY A 59 -10.46 0.70 21.71
CA GLY A 59 -11.61 1.54 21.37
C GLY A 59 -12.85 1.26 22.23
N ARG A 60 -13.14 -0.02 22.51
CA ARG A 60 -14.26 -0.39 23.41
C ARG A 60 -14.04 0.04 24.85
N ASP A 61 -12.81 -0.03 25.32
CA ASP A 61 -12.47 0.33 26.70
C ASP A 61 -12.47 1.85 26.89
N LEU A 62 -12.02 2.61 25.90
CA LEU A 62 -12.17 4.07 25.85
C LEU A 62 -13.65 4.48 25.93
N ASP A 63 -14.52 3.89 25.09
CA ASP A 63 -15.96 4.20 25.14
C ASP A 63 -16.57 3.93 26.53
N LYS A 64 -16.20 2.80 27.17
CA LYS A 64 -16.67 2.50 28.54
C LYS A 64 -16.15 3.50 29.56
N GLU A 65 -14.90 3.95 29.42
CA GLU A 65 -14.31 4.93 30.32
C GLU A 65 -15.02 6.28 30.20
N ILE A 66 -15.24 6.78 28.98
CA ILE A 66 -16.01 8.00 28.72
C ILE A 66 -17.39 7.90 29.37
N GLN A 67 -18.11 6.80 29.18
CA GLN A 67 -19.43 6.58 29.79
C GLN A 67 -19.38 6.57 31.32
N LYS A 68 -18.32 6.03 31.93
CA LYS A 68 -18.12 6.06 33.38
C LYS A 68 -17.94 7.49 33.91
N PHE A 69 -17.18 8.33 33.21
CA PHE A 69 -16.99 9.74 33.60
C PHE A 69 -18.28 10.55 33.42
N ARG A 70 -19.00 10.36 32.32
CA ARG A 70 -20.34 10.95 32.07
C ARG A 70 -21.33 10.63 33.19
N ASN A 71 -21.48 9.35 33.52
CA ASN A 71 -22.42 8.89 34.55
C ASN A 71 -22.08 9.43 35.96
N ARG A 72 -20.79 9.65 36.24
CA ARG A 72 -20.33 10.17 37.52
C ARG A 72 -20.21 11.68 37.57
N ARG A 73 -20.50 12.38 36.45
CA ARG A 73 -20.29 13.83 36.27
C ARG A 73 -18.90 14.27 36.73
N ARG A 74 -17.88 13.49 36.36
CA ARG A 74 -16.48 13.78 36.67
C ARG A 74 -15.79 14.30 35.43
N GLU A 75 -14.89 15.25 35.62
CA GLU A 75 -13.97 15.70 34.59
C GLU A 75 -12.73 14.79 34.55
N ARG A 76 -12.06 14.76 33.40
CA ARG A 76 -10.82 14.02 33.21
C ARG A 76 -9.65 14.97 33.42
N ASP A 77 -8.75 14.62 34.34
CA ASP A 77 -7.55 15.42 34.58
C ASP A 77 -6.74 15.61 33.29
N GLY A 78 -6.40 16.87 32.98
CA GLY A 78 -5.65 17.24 31.77
C GLY A 78 -6.49 17.31 30.48
N ALA A 79 -7.77 16.94 30.51
CA ALA A 79 -8.69 17.17 29.40
C ALA A 79 -9.25 18.60 29.45
N ALA A 80 -9.41 19.22 28.29
CA ALA A 80 -10.05 20.52 28.14
C ALA A 80 -11.56 20.40 27.92
N LEU A 81 -12.03 19.26 27.38
CA LEU A 81 -13.46 19.01 27.18
C LEU A 81 -14.06 18.22 28.34
N ASP A 82 -15.33 18.51 28.64
CA ASP A 82 -16.13 17.62 29.47
C ASP A 82 -16.41 16.29 28.73
N PRO A 83 -16.75 15.20 29.48
CA PRO A 83 -16.94 13.89 28.87
C PRO A 83 -18.06 13.81 27.80
N ASP A 84 -19.09 14.65 27.85
CA ASP A 84 -20.15 14.68 26.82
C ASP A 84 -19.61 15.33 25.55
N SER A 85 -18.91 16.45 25.67
CA SER A 85 -18.26 17.14 24.53
C SER A 85 -17.18 16.28 23.88
N PHE A 86 -16.35 15.58 24.66
CA PHE A 86 -15.35 14.64 24.13
C PHE A 86 -16.01 13.48 23.37
N HIS A 87 -17.10 12.93 23.91
CA HIS A 87 -17.89 11.89 23.22
C HIS A 87 -18.44 12.41 21.89
N ILE A 88 -18.98 13.64 21.84
CA ILE A 88 -19.49 14.26 20.60
C ILE A 88 -18.35 14.47 19.60
N MET A 89 -17.19 14.93 20.05
CA MET A 89 -16.01 15.09 19.19
C MET A 89 -15.62 13.78 18.50
N LEU A 90 -15.58 12.67 19.24
CA LEU A 90 -15.23 11.35 18.70
C LEU A 90 -16.32 10.76 17.79
N HIS A 91 -17.58 10.82 18.21
CA HIS A 91 -18.71 10.17 17.53
C HIS A 91 -19.45 11.08 16.54
N SER A 92 -18.90 12.26 16.22
CA SER A 92 -19.47 13.16 15.22
C SER A 92 -18.39 13.87 14.42
N ALA A 93 -17.54 14.68 15.05
CA ALA A 93 -16.58 15.52 14.32
C ALA A 93 -15.44 14.71 13.69
N LEU A 94 -14.95 13.70 14.39
CA LEU A 94 -13.84 12.85 13.94
C LEU A 94 -14.31 11.51 13.34
N GLU A 95 -15.60 11.18 13.44
CA GLU A 95 -16.14 9.89 12.97
C GLU A 95 -15.93 9.74 11.46
N SER A 96 -15.29 8.65 11.07
CA SER A 96 -15.12 8.32 9.65
C SER A 96 -16.46 7.94 9.02
N PRO A 97 -16.78 8.38 7.79
CA PRO A 97 -18.10 8.12 7.19
C PRO A 97 -18.42 6.63 7.04
N LYS A 98 -19.56 6.17 7.58
CA LYS A 98 -19.97 4.76 7.45
C LYS A 98 -20.23 4.39 5.99
N LEU A 99 -19.86 3.15 5.62
CA LEU A 99 -20.28 2.58 4.35
C LEU A 99 -21.76 2.12 4.42
N PRO A 100 -22.53 2.12 3.31
CA PRO A 100 -23.94 1.75 3.29
C PRO A 100 -24.29 0.39 3.92
N ASN A 101 -23.35 -0.57 3.89
CA ASN A 101 -23.55 -1.92 4.42
C ASN A 101 -22.72 -2.18 5.70
N GLN A 102 -22.06 -1.15 6.25
CA GLN A 102 -21.31 -1.29 7.48
C GLN A 102 -22.28 -1.37 8.66
N SER A 103 -22.15 -2.42 9.46
CA SER A 103 -22.96 -2.61 10.66
C SER A 103 -22.85 -1.38 11.57
N SER A 104 -23.96 -0.97 12.17
CA SER A 104 -24.00 0.02 13.25
C SER A 104 -23.32 -0.45 14.55
N LYS A 105 -22.74 -1.67 14.57
CA LYS A 105 -21.98 -2.19 15.70
C LYS A 105 -20.93 -1.17 16.12
N ARG A 106 -20.92 -0.93 17.44
CA ARG A 106 -20.18 0.11 18.20
C ARG A 106 -18.66 -0.07 18.12
N PHE A 107 -18.06 0.04 16.95
CA PHE A 107 -16.62 0.20 16.86
C PHE A 107 -16.31 1.65 16.51
N LEU A 108 -15.52 2.29 17.36
CA LEU A 108 -15.08 3.66 17.19
C LEU A 108 -14.10 3.75 16.01
N GLN A 109 -14.59 4.24 14.87
CA GLN A 109 -13.78 4.51 13.69
C GLN A 109 -13.65 6.02 13.53
N VAL A 110 -12.48 6.54 13.89
CA VAL A 110 -12.16 7.96 13.77
C VAL A 110 -11.05 8.19 12.76
N THR A 111 -11.06 9.39 12.19
CA THR A 111 -10.00 9.87 11.32
C THR A 111 -8.68 9.97 12.11
N PRO A 112 -7.58 9.33 11.67
CA PRO A 112 -6.31 9.34 12.37
C PRO A 112 -5.52 10.65 12.11
N LEU A 113 -6.07 11.80 12.51
CA LEU A 113 -5.42 13.11 12.30
C LEU A 113 -4.16 13.29 13.15
N VAL A 114 -4.16 12.71 14.34
CA VAL A 114 -3.04 12.75 15.30
C VAL A 114 -2.64 11.32 15.68
N PRO A 115 -1.37 11.07 16.05
CA PRO A 115 -0.89 9.72 16.37
C PRO A 115 -1.76 8.96 17.37
N GLN A 116 -2.17 9.61 18.46
CA GLN A 116 -2.88 8.94 19.56
C GLN A 116 -4.23 8.33 19.16
N ALA A 117 -4.85 8.82 18.08
CA ALA A 117 -6.08 8.23 17.54
C ALA A 117 -5.87 6.80 17.02
N ALA A 118 -4.65 6.47 16.55
CA ALA A 118 -4.32 5.15 16.04
C ALA A 118 -4.14 4.09 17.14
N ALA A 119 -4.09 4.49 18.42
CA ALA A 119 -4.06 3.56 19.55
C ALA A 119 -5.36 2.75 19.65
N PHE A 120 -6.50 3.42 19.47
CA PHE A 120 -7.82 2.83 19.71
C PHE A 120 -8.71 2.73 18.46
N SER A 121 -8.24 3.22 17.30
CA SER A 121 -9.01 3.24 16.06
C SER A 121 -8.23 2.82 14.81
N GLY A 122 -8.96 2.58 13.71
CA GLY A 122 -8.39 2.30 12.40
C GLY A 122 -7.73 0.92 12.25
N SER A 123 -8.30 -0.12 12.87
CA SER A 123 -7.87 -1.52 12.63
C SER A 123 -8.56 -2.11 11.39
N ALA A 124 -7.86 -2.98 10.66
CA ALA A 124 -8.38 -3.67 9.47
C ALA A 124 -9.54 -4.64 9.81
N ARG A 125 -9.51 -5.25 11.01
CA ARG A 125 -10.53 -6.18 11.50
C ARG A 125 -10.79 -5.96 12.98
N LEU A 126 -11.99 -6.35 13.43
CA LEU A 126 -12.41 -6.20 14.83
C LEU A 126 -11.95 -7.35 15.74
N ALA A 127 -11.36 -8.40 15.18
CA ALA A 127 -10.94 -9.61 15.89
C ALA A 127 -9.83 -10.34 15.13
N GLY A 128 -9.16 -11.28 15.81
CA GLY A 128 -8.09 -12.10 15.26
C GLY A 128 -6.74 -11.36 15.22
N ASN A 129 -5.94 -11.66 14.21
CA ASN A 129 -4.65 -11.00 13.94
C ASN A 129 -4.79 -10.19 12.64
N PRO A 130 -5.26 -8.94 12.71
CA PRO A 130 -5.44 -8.12 11.51
C PRO A 130 -4.09 -7.81 10.87
N TRP A 131 -4.10 -7.66 9.55
CA TRP A 131 -2.91 -7.28 8.79
C TRP A 131 -2.36 -5.91 9.20
N SER A 132 -1.04 -5.80 9.33
CA SER A 132 -0.32 -4.54 9.58
C SER A 132 0.07 -3.88 8.26
N ALA A 133 -0.83 -3.04 7.71
CA ALA A 133 -0.57 -2.28 6.50
C ALA A 133 0.60 -1.28 6.65
N GLY A 134 0.86 -0.78 7.86
CA GLY A 134 2.03 0.07 8.16
C GLY A 134 3.36 -0.65 7.94
N SER A 135 3.39 -1.98 8.13
CA SER A 135 4.58 -2.79 7.88
C SER A 135 4.90 -2.89 6.39
N LEU A 136 3.88 -2.85 5.52
CA LEU A 136 4.06 -2.75 4.06
C LEU A 136 4.71 -1.40 3.70
N VAL A 137 4.22 -0.29 4.26
CA VAL A 137 4.80 1.04 4.03
C VAL A 137 6.26 1.09 4.47
N ARG A 138 6.57 0.58 5.67
CA ARG A 138 7.95 0.47 6.16
C ARG A 138 8.81 -0.32 5.17
N ARG A 139 8.36 -1.49 4.73
CA ARG A 139 9.11 -2.29 3.76
C ARG A 139 9.31 -1.57 2.43
N MET A 140 8.31 -0.85 1.94
CA MET A 140 8.44 -0.05 0.72
C MET A 140 9.51 1.03 0.87
N VAL A 141 9.65 1.65 2.06
CA VAL A 141 10.73 2.61 2.32
C VAL A 141 12.11 1.96 2.16
N TRP A 142 12.32 0.76 2.71
CA TRP A 142 13.60 0.04 2.57
C TRP A 142 13.85 -0.46 1.16
N LEU A 143 12.82 -0.98 0.49
CA LEU A 143 12.93 -1.42 -0.89
C LEU A 143 13.21 -0.26 -1.84
N GLY A 144 12.59 0.91 -1.61
CA GLY A 144 12.69 2.08 -2.49
C GLY A 144 13.93 2.95 -2.30
N SER A 145 14.58 2.86 -1.15
CA SER A 145 15.75 3.68 -0.82
C SER A 145 17.04 3.16 -1.46
N ASP A 146 18.07 4.00 -1.55
CA ASP A 146 19.38 3.65 -2.12
C ASP A 146 20.25 2.80 -1.18
N ASP A 147 20.03 2.88 0.13
CA ASP A 147 20.63 2.02 1.14
C ASP A 147 19.82 2.08 2.46
N ALA A 148 20.25 1.28 3.45
CA ALA A 148 19.62 1.23 4.76
C ALA A 148 19.70 2.55 5.54
N GLY A 149 20.76 3.35 5.34
CA GLY A 149 20.93 4.65 5.99
C GLY A 149 19.95 5.68 5.43
N ALA A 150 19.80 5.73 4.11
CA ALA A 150 18.79 6.55 3.43
C ALA A 150 17.37 6.15 3.86
N ALA A 151 17.08 4.84 3.95
CA ALA A 151 15.80 4.35 4.43
C ALA A 151 15.52 4.79 5.88
N GLN A 152 16.52 4.70 6.76
CA GLN A 152 16.41 5.12 8.15
C GLN A 152 16.19 6.64 8.27
N ALA A 153 16.87 7.44 7.46
CA ALA A 153 16.66 8.89 7.41
C ALA A 153 15.23 9.24 6.97
N ILE A 154 14.73 8.63 5.89
CA ILE A 154 13.35 8.83 5.42
C ILE A 154 12.34 8.38 6.49
N TRP A 155 12.59 7.25 7.16
CA TRP A 155 11.73 6.76 8.23
C TRP A 155 11.69 7.69 9.44
N ALA A 156 12.83 8.29 9.81
CA ALA A 156 12.92 9.29 10.86
C ALA A 156 12.18 10.58 10.48
N SER A 157 12.36 11.07 9.26
CA SER A 157 11.61 12.22 8.73
C SER A 157 10.10 11.95 8.72
N LEU A 158 9.68 10.74 8.34
CA LEU A 158 8.28 10.32 8.38
C LEU A 158 7.74 10.34 9.81
N PHE A 159 8.44 9.76 10.78
CA PHE A 159 8.05 9.81 12.19
C PHE A 159 7.92 11.26 12.69
N SER A 160 8.88 12.12 12.36
CA SER A 160 8.86 13.54 12.73
C SER A 160 7.63 14.24 12.13
N ALA A 161 7.37 14.04 10.84
CA ALA A 161 6.22 14.67 10.18
C ALA A 161 4.88 14.15 10.70
N LEU A 162 4.79 12.85 11.03
CA LEU A 162 3.63 12.24 11.67
C LEU A 162 3.45 12.70 13.12
N SER A 163 4.49 13.19 13.79
CA SER A 163 4.33 13.80 15.11
C SER A 163 3.53 15.10 15.01
N VAL A 164 2.90 15.49 16.13
CA VAL A 164 2.26 16.79 16.29
C VAL A 164 3.20 17.67 17.09
N ASP A 165 3.64 18.76 16.49
CA ASP A 165 4.59 19.72 17.07
C ASP A 165 3.96 21.12 17.20
N ASP A 166 4.75 22.14 17.53
CA ASP A 166 4.28 23.51 17.70
C ASP A 166 3.96 24.24 16.38
N ASP A 167 4.47 23.73 15.25
CA ASP A 167 4.22 24.26 13.91
C ASP A 167 2.92 23.71 13.30
N ASP A 168 2.39 22.60 13.84
CA ASP A 168 1.06 22.11 13.49
C ASP A 168 -0.05 23.08 13.93
N ASP A 169 -1.14 23.09 13.17
CA ASP A 169 -2.28 23.96 13.44
C ASP A 169 -2.89 23.73 14.84
N VAL A 170 -3.57 24.77 15.36
CA VAL A 170 -4.12 24.77 16.72
C VAL A 170 -5.07 23.59 16.95
N PHE A 171 -5.81 23.17 15.93
CA PHE A 171 -6.75 22.06 16.05
C PHE A 171 -6.02 20.73 16.22
N ALA A 172 -4.95 20.47 15.46
CA ALA A 172 -4.13 19.27 15.63
C ALA A 172 -3.47 19.20 17.03
N ARG A 173 -2.93 20.32 17.51
CA ARG A 173 -2.31 20.41 18.86
C ARG A 173 -3.33 20.19 19.96
N PHE A 174 -4.52 20.78 19.82
CA PHE A 174 -5.65 20.54 20.72
C PHE A 174 -6.03 19.05 20.73
N LEU A 175 -6.23 18.45 19.56
CA LEU A 175 -6.62 17.04 19.44
C LEU A 175 -5.59 16.09 20.08
N GLN A 176 -4.29 16.32 19.86
CA GLN A 176 -3.24 15.49 20.45
C GLN A 176 -3.27 15.54 21.98
N ARG A 177 -3.43 16.74 22.57
CA ARG A 177 -3.52 16.91 24.04
C ARG A 177 -4.80 16.28 24.59
N GLU A 178 -5.93 16.58 23.97
CA GLU A 178 -7.24 16.11 24.40
C GLU A 178 -7.31 14.58 24.35
N ILE A 179 -6.96 13.96 23.21
CA ILE A 179 -6.94 12.50 23.10
C ILE A 179 -5.89 11.88 24.04
N GLY A 180 -4.74 12.53 24.23
CA GLY A 180 -3.70 12.09 25.16
C GLY A 180 -4.15 12.04 26.62
N ALA A 181 -5.01 12.96 27.06
CA ALA A 181 -5.58 12.93 28.41
C ALA A 181 -6.46 11.68 28.66
N TRP A 182 -7.19 11.25 27.62
CA TRP A 182 -8.05 10.06 27.68
C TRP A 182 -7.28 8.76 27.41
N VAL A 183 -6.27 8.79 26.54
CA VAL A 183 -5.49 7.63 26.10
C VAL A 183 -4.00 7.92 26.29
N PRO A 184 -3.49 7.93 27.54
CA PRO A 184 -2.09 8.27 27.82
C PRO A 184 -1.09 7.16 27.45
N SER A 185 -1.58 5.94 27.18
CA SER A 185 -0.76 4.79 26.82
C SER A 185 -1.38 4.06 25.62
N PRO A 186 -0.57 3.53 24.68
CA PRO A 186 0.90 3.59 24.64
C PRO A 186 1.42 5.00 24.33
N GLU A 187 2.66 5.28 24.75
CA GLU A 187 3.35 6.55 24.47
C GLU A 187 3.81 6.61 23.02
N TRP A 188 3.67 7.79 22.39
CA TRP A 188 4.16 8.07 21.06
C TRP A 188 5.68 8.28 21.08
N GLN A 189 6.43 7.30 20.60
CA GLN A 189 7.89 7.34 20.54
C GLN A 189 8.39 6.56 19.33
N GLN A 190 9.40 7.11 18.65
CA GLN A 190 9.97 6.48 17.46
C GLN A 190 10.35 5.02 17.72
N VAL A 191 9.75 4.12 16.95
CA VAL A 191 10.04 2.70 17.00
C VAL A 191 11.15 2.39 15.99
N PRO A 192 12.27 1.77 16.41
CA PRO A 192 13.29 1.30 15.48
C PRO A 192 12.67 0.36 14.45
N PRO A 193 13.01 0.50 13.16
CA PRO A 193 12.34 -0.20 12.07
C PRO A 193 12.49 -1.74 12.09
N GLY A 194 13.35 -2.29 12.95
CA GLY A 194 13.68 -3.73 12.97
C GLY A 194 14.59 -4.10 11.79
N ASP A 195 14.82 -5.40 11.60
CA ASP A 195 15.50 -5.89 10.41
C ASP A 195 14.52 -5.90 9.23
N VAL A 196 14.81 -5.09 8.21
CA VAL A 196 13.99 -4.93 7.01
C VAL A 196 14.90 -5.09 5.80
N GLY A 197 14.69 -6.17 5.04
CA GLY A 197 15.51 -6.45 3.88
C GLY A 197 15.30 -5.45 2.73
N SER A 198 16.35 -5.29 1.92
CA SER A 198 16.38 -4.45 0.72
C SER A 198 16.71 -5.28 -0.51
N LEU A 199 16.44 -4.74 -1.70
CA LEU A 199 16.93 -5.36 -2.95
C LEU A 199 18.46 -5.30 -3.00
N SER A 200 19.05 -6.27 -3.70
CA SER A 200 20.49 -6.25 -3.99
C SER A 200 20.86 -4.93 -4.72
N PRO A 201 22.04 -4.34 -4.48
CA PRO A 201 22.46 -3.11 -5.16
C PRO A 201 22.49 -3.26 -6.69
N THR A 202 22.87 -4.45 -7.19
CA THR A 202 22.92 -4.77 -8.62
C THR A 202 21.53 -4.82 -9.25
N ASP A 203 20.55 -5.42 -8.57
CA ASP A 203 19.17 -5.51 -9.09
C ASP A 203 18.47 -4.16 -9.13
N ARG A 204 18.84 -3.26 -8.20
CA ARG A 204 18.27 -1.92 -8.07
C ARG A 204 18.79 -0.93 -9.11
N ALA A 205 20.02 -1.12 -9.58
CA ALA A 205 20.65 -0.24 -10.54
C ALA A 205 19.81 -0.16 -11.82
N GLY A 206 19.36 1.05 -12.17
CA GLY A 206 18.53 1.28 -13.37
C GLY A 206 17.08 0.77 -13.29
N LEU A 207 16.66 0.11 -12.20
CA LEU A 207 15.31 -0.43 -12.08
C LEU A 207 14.30 0.64 -11.65
N SER A 208 13.19 0.73 -12.37
CA SER A 208 11.99 1.46 -11.95
C SER A 208 10.99 0.50 -11.33
N TYR A 209 10.44 0.88 -10.18
CA TYR A 209 9.41 0.11 -9.47
C TYR A 209 8.66 0.99 -8.48
N PRO A 210 7.41 0.64 -8.10
CA PRO A 210 6.55 1.53 -7.32
C PRO A 210 7.10 1.93 -5.95
N ALA A 211 7.84 1.06 -5.26
CA ALA A 211 8.40 1.39 -3.96
C ALA A 211 9.47 2.50 -4.06
N ARG A 212 10.27 2.51 -5.14
CA ARG A 212 11.25 3.56 -5.42
C ARG A 212 10.59 4.90 -5.73
N GLN A 213 9.54 4.89 -6.56
CA GLN A 213 8.77 6.11 -6.81
C GLN A 213 8.11 6.62 -5.51
N PHE A 214 7.52 5.71 -4.73
CA PHE A 214 6.90 6.03 -3.45
C PHE A 214 7.85 6.69 -2.47
N THR A 215 9.11 6.25 -2.36
CA THR A 215 10.08 6.89 -1.46
C THR A 215 10.41 8.32 -1.87
N HIS A 216 10.53 8.60 -3.17
CA HIS A 216 10.75 9.97 -3.67
C HIS A 216 9.53 10.87 -3.38
N ASP A 217 8.34 10.34 -3.60
CA ASP A 217 7.09 11.08 -3.39
C ASP A 217 6.81 11.32 -1.91
N LEU A 218 7.15 10.33 -1.07
CA LEU A 218 7.05 10.45 0.37
C LEU A 218 7.87 11.64 0.84
N VAL A 219 9.16 11.73 0.50
CA VAL A 219 10.03 12.87 0.86
C VAL A 219 9.41 14.20 0.43
N SER A 220 8.86 14.25 -0.79
CA SER A 220 8.22 15.45 -1.34
C SER A 220 6.98 15.86 -0.54
N VAL A 221 6.13 14.91 -0.16
CA VAL A 221 4.93 15.16 0.66
C VAL A 221 5.29 15.52 2.10
N LEU A 222 6.33 14.91 2.68
CA LEU A 222 6.82 15.28 4.01
C LEU A 222 7.25 16.75 4.03
N GLY A 223 8.00 17.19 3.00
CA GLY A 223 8.45 18.59 2.87
C GLY A 223 7.30 19.60 2.74
N ALA A 224 6.11 19.19 2.32
CA ALA A 224 4.95 20.08 2.18
C ALA A 224 4.18 20.31 3.49
N LYS A 225 4.49 19.58 4.59
CA LYS A 225 3.72 19.64 5.87
C LYS A 225 3.49 21.08 6.35
N GLY A 226 4.54 21.89 6.40
CA GLY A 226 4.48 23.26 6.92
C GLY A 226 3.68 24.26 6.08
N SER A 227 3.23 23.88 4.87
CA SER A 227 2.50 24.78 3.98
C SER A 227 0.97 24.70 4.12
N MET A 228 0.44 23.84 5.00
CA MET A 228 -0.99 23.57 5.09
C MET A 228 -1.41 23.04 6.45
N THR A 229 -2.72 22.93 6.67
CA THR A 229 -3.26 22.32 7.90
C THR A 229 -2.98 20.82 7.95
N ARG A 230 -3.00 20.25 9.16
CA ARG A 230 -2.83 18.82 9.41
C ARG A 230 -3.76 17.96 8.58
N ARG A 231 -5.03 18.36 8.44
CA ARG A 231 -6.03 17.62 7.65
C ARG A 231 -5.69 17.60 6.16
N GLN A 232 -5.24 18.73 5.62
CA GLN A 232 -4.85 18.83 4.21
C GLN A 232 -3.61 17.98 3.94
N TRP A 233 -2.59 18.10 4.79
CA TRP A 233 -1.34 17.34 4.66
C TRP A 233 -1.57 15.84 4.80
N THR A 234 -2.30 15.40 5.82
CA THR A 234 -2.64 13.97 5.98
C THR A 234 -3.42 13.43 4.78
N SER A 235 -4.26 14.25 4.14
CA SER A 235 -4.98 13.84 2.93
C SER A 235 -4.06 13.65 1.71
N LEU A 236 -3.00 14.47 1.57
CA LEU A 236 -1.97 14.26 0.54
C LEU A 236 -1.17 12.98 0.81
N LEU A 237 -0.75 12.78 2.07
CA LEU A 237 -0.06 11.57 2.49
C LEU A 237 -0.91 10.32 2.22
N GLU A 238 -2.20 10.35 2.55
CA GLU A 238 -3.12 9.26 2.23
C GLU A 238 -3.19 8.99 0.72
N ALA A 239 -3.21 10.02 -0.13
CA ALA A 239 -3.29 9.84 -1.57
C ALA A 239 -2.08 9.07 -2.12
N ILE A 240 -0.86 9.44 -1.72
CA ILE A 240 0.35 8.73 -2.14
C ILE A 240 0.46 7.33 -1.51
N LEU A 241 0.00 7.16 -0.27
CA LEU A 241 -0.06 5.83 0.37
C LEU A 241 -0.99 4.90 -0.40
N ARG A 242 -2.15 5.39 -0.85
CA ARG A 242 -3.13 4.57 -1.59
C ARG A 242 -2.54 4.05 -2.89
N ILE A 243 -1.98 4.94 -3.71
CA ILE A 243 -1.42 4.60 -5.02
C ILE A 243 -0.17 3.74 -4.83
N GLY A 244 0.78 4.18 -4.00
CA GLY A 244 2.04 3.48 -3.80
C GLY A 244 1.86 2.05 -3.29
N THR A 245 1.05 1.85 -2.24
CA THR A 245 0.88 0.51 -1.64
C THR A 245 0.20 -0.48 -2.58
N VAL A 246 -0.82 -0.05 -3.32
CA VAL A 246 -1.52 -0.93 -4.27
C VAL A 246 -0.68 -1.19 -5.51
N SER A 247 -0.04 -0.16 -6.08
CA SER A 247 0.87 -0.33 -7.21
C SER A 247 2.04 -1.27 -6.86
N HIS A 248 2.60 -1.16 -5.65
CA HIS A 248 3.65 -2.07 -5.21
C HIS A 248 3.14 -3.52 -5.07
N VAL A 249 1.96 -3.73 -4.49
CA VAL A 249 1.35 -5.08 -4.41
C VAL A 249 1.11 -5.67 -5.81
N VAL A 250 0.62 -4.89 -6.77
CA VAL A 250 0.40 -5.35 -8.15
C VAL A 250 1.73 -5.63 -8.86
N TRP A 251 2.75 -4.81 -8.63
CA TRP A 251 4.10 -5.06 -9.13
C TRP A 251 4.70 -6.35 -8.56
N LEU A 252 4.52 -6.62 -7.25
CA LEU A 252 4.93 -7.89 -6.66
C LEU A 252 4.24 -9.08 -7.33
N CYS A 253 2.95 -8.96 -7.70
CA CYS A 253 2.26 -10.01 -8.44
C CYS A 253 2.94 -10.32 -9.80
N ASP A 254 3.33 -9.28 -10.55
CA ASP A 254 4.03 -9.40 -11.84
C ASP A 254 5.43 -10.01 -11.67
N VAL A 255 6.19 -9.57 -10.67
CA VAL A 255 7.54 -10.12 -10.38
C VAL A 255 7.48 -11.61 -10.02
N HIS A 256 6.46 -12.06 -9.28
CA HIS A 256 6.28 -13.48 -8.99
C HIS A 256 5.90 -14.29 -10.22
N ASP A 257 5.04 -13.75 -11.08
CA ASP A 257 4.65 -14.39 -12.34
C ASP A 257 5.86 -14.62 -13.23
N ARG A 258 6.70 -13.59 -13.35
CA ARG A 258 7.97 -13.61 -14.05
C ARG A 258 8.97 -14.61 -13.47
N ALA A 259 9.17 -14.59 -12.15
CA ALA A 259 10.05 -15.54 -11.46
C ALA A 259 9.58 -16.99 -11.67
N TRP A 260 8.27 -17.23 -11.59
CA TRP A 260 7.71 -18.55 -11.87
C TRP A 260 7.88 -18.96 -13.33
N ALA A 261 7.67 -18.05 -14.30
CA ALA A 261 7.89 -18.34 -15.71
C ALA A 261 9.34 -18.79 -15.98
N ALA A 262 10.32 -18.13 -15.36
CA ALA A 262 11.73 -18.50 -15.43
C ALA A 262 12.01 -19.88 -14.79
N ALA A 263 11.51 -20.13 -13.57
CA ALA A 263 11.67 -21.42 -12.89
C ALA A 263 10.98 -22.57 -13.65
N ARG A 264 9.79 -22.32 -14.19
CA ARG A 264 9.06 -23.29 -15.02
C ARG A 264 9.80 -23.60 -16.32
N ALA A 265 10.40 -22.59 -16.96
CA ALA A 265 11.23 -22.82 -18.13
C ALA A 265 12.49 -23.66 -17.79
N ALA A 266 13.07 -23.50 -16.60
CA ALA A 266 14.18 -24.32 -16.15
C ALA A 266 13.81 -25.81 -15.99
N LEU A 267 12.56 -26.13 -15.62
CA LEU A 267 12.08 -27.52 -15.57
C LEU A 267 12.13 -28.20 -16.95
N THR A 268 11.94 -27.45 -18.04
CA THR A 268 12.00 -27.98 -19.41
C THR A 268 13.37 -27.78 -20.07
N GLY A 269 14.39 -27.36 -19.29
CA GLY A 269 15.76 -27.15 -19.78
C GLY A 269 16.07 -25.74 -20.29
N GLY A 270 15.12 -24.82 -20.27
CA GLY A 270 15.31 -23.40 -20.58
C GLY A 270 15.62 -22.55 -19.33
N GLY A 271 15.05 -21.34 -19.31
CA GLY A 271 15.23 -20.35 -18.23
C GLY A 271 16.55 -19.59 -18.32
N PRO A 272 16.75 -18.57 -17.47
CA PRO A 272 17.97 -17.77 -17.47
C PRO A 272 19.20 -18.62 -17.09
N THR A 273 20.34 -18.28 -17.71
CA THR A 273 21.65 -18.91 -17.51
C THR A 273 22.72 -17.92 -17.06
N THR A 274 22.43 -16.61 -17.17
CA THR A 274 23.27 -15.52 -16.67
C THR A 274 22.49 -14.64 -15.69
N ILE A 275 23.20 -13.79 -14.95
CA ILE A 275 22.59 -12.87 -13.99
C ILE A 275 21.76 -11.81 -14.73
N GLU A 276 22.27 -11.32 -15.85
CA GLU A 276 21.61 -10.33 -16.71
C GLU A 276 20.30 -10.89 -17.30
N GLU A 277 20.31 -12.14 -17.76
CA GLU A 277 19.10 -12.84 -18.21
C GLU A 277 18.11 -13.01 -17.06
N ALA A 278 18.57 -13.37 -15.87
CA ALA A 278 17.71 -13.52 -14.70
C ALA A 278 17.08 -12.18 -14.28
N GLN A 279 17.86 -11.10 -14.31
CA GLN A 279 17.38 -9.74 -14.00
C GLN A 279 16.30 -9.31 -15.00
N SER A 280 16.54 -9.48 -16.30
CA SER A 280 15.57 -9.15 -17.35
C SER A 280 14.34 -10.05 -17.33
N ALA A 281 14.47 -11.31 -16.91
CA ALA A 281 13.35 -12.22 -16.77
C ALA A 281 12.47 -11.82 -15.58
N MET A 282 13.09 -11.52 -14.44
CA MET A 282 12.42 -11.27 -13.16
C MET A 282 11.76 -9.90 -13.06
N PHE A 283 12.50 -8.84 -13.45
CA PHE A 283 12.07 -7.47 -13.24
C PHE A 283 11.59 -6.83 -14.55
N PRO A 284 10.37 -6.26 -14.59
CA PRO A 284 9.89 -5.57 -15.77
C PRO A 284 10.68 -4.28 -16.02
N ALA A 285 11.19 -4.08 -17.24
CA ALA A 285 11.83 -2.82 -17.65
C ALA A 285 10.84 -1.65 -17.64
N SER A 286 9.57 -1.92 -17.96
CA SER A 286 8.45 -1.00 -17.83
C SER A 286 7.18 -1.78 -17.50
N PHE A 287 6.23 -1.12 -16.86
CA PHE A 287 4.98 -1.74 -16.47
C PHE A 287 3.80 -0.78 -16.63
N SER A 288 2.67 -1.35 -17.02
CA SER A 288 1.38 -0.68 -17.09
C SER A 288 0.33 -1.68 -16.64
N TYR A 289 -0.27 -1.39 -15.49
CA TYR A 289 -1.26 -2.25 -14.84
C TYR A 289 -2.66 -1.66 -14.90
N LEU A 290 -2.73 -0.33 -14.98
CA LEU A 290 -3.95 0.45 -14.97
C LEU A 290 -3.91 1.44 -16.13
N SER A 291 -5.06 1.66 -16.77
CA SER A 291 -5.21 2.68 -17.81
C SER A 291 -6.22 3.72 -17.35
N TYR A 292 -5.86 4.99 -17.43
CA TYR A 292 -6.73 6.08 -16.98
C TYR A 292 -8.06 6.08 -17.75
N GLY A 293 -9.19 6.19 -17.03
CA GLY A 293 -10.54 6.09 -17.61
C GLY A 293 -11.09 4.67 -17.80
N ASP A 294 -10.23 3.65 -17.74
CA ASP A 294 -10.62 2.25 -17.95
C ASP A 294 -10.95 1.50 -16.65
N ARG A 295 -11.55 0.31 -16.80
CA ARG A 295 -11.92 -0.56 -15.68
C ARG A 295 -10.67 -1.10 -14.99
N ALA A 296 -10.49 -0.78 -13.72
CA ALA A 296 -9.29 -1.17 -12.97
C ALA A 296 -9.30 -2.61 -12.43
N LEU A 297 -10.44 -3.04 -11.88
CA LEU A 297 -10.51 -4.31 -11.15
C LEU A 297 -10.22 -5.56 -12.00
N PRO A 298 -10.61 -5.65 -13.29
CA PRO A 298 -10.21 -6.79 -14.12
C PRO A 298 -8.69 -6.95 -14.23
N ALA A 299 -7.96 -5.87 -14.54
CA ALA A 299 -6.51 -5.92 -14.69
C ALA A 299 -5.79 -6.34 -13.39
N ILE A 300 -6.24 -5.82 -12.25
CA ILE A 300 -5.70 -6.21 -10.93
C ILE A 300 -6.01 -7.70 -10.65
N LYS A 301 -7.21 -8.16 -11.00
CA LYS A 301 -7.61 -9.56 -10.80
C LYS A 301 -6.73 -10.50 -11.61
N ASP A 302 -6.43 -10.17 -12.86
CA ASP A 302 -5.59 -11.01 -13.72
C ASP A 302 -4.18 -11.16 -13.10
N ARG A 303 -3.60 -10.05 -12.61
CA ARG A 303 -2.29 -10.09 -11.91
C ARG A 303 -2.33 -10.88 -10.61
N ALA A 304 -3.35 -10.67 -9.79
CA ALA A 304 -3.51 -11.43 -8.54
C ALA A 304 -3.71 -12.93 -8.81
N SER A 305 -4.41 -13.29 -9.90
CA SER A 305 -4.61 -14.68 -10.31
C SER A 305 -3.30 -15.34 -10.72
N SER A 306 -2.52 -14.68 -11.60
CA SER A 306 -1.18 -15.13 -11.98
C SER A 306 -0.30 -15.32 -10.75
N PHE A 307 -0.23 -14.33 -9.86
CA PHE A 307 0.54 -14.41 -8.61
C PHE A 307 0.23 -15.67 -7.79
N LEU A 308 -1.05 -16.03 -7.65
CA LEU A 308 -1.44 -17.22 -6.88
C LEU A 308 -0.99 -18.52 -7.55
N GLN A 309 -1.07 -18.59 -8.88
CA GLN A 309 -0.54 -19.73 -9.64
C GLN A 309 0.98 -19.83 -9.47
N SER A 310 1.68 -18.70 -9.57
CA SER A 310 3.13 -18.59 -9.41
C SER A 310 3.58 -18.96 -8.01
N ARG A 311 2.86 -18.53 -6.99
CA ARG A 311 3.13 -18.91 -5.60
C ARG A 311 3.02 -20.42 -5.41
N ILE A 312 1.98 -21.07 -5.97
CA ILE A 312 1.87 -22.53 -5.93
C ILE A 312 3.08 -23.19 -6.60
N GLY A 313 3.40 -22.76 -7.83
CA GLY A 313 4.49 -23.35 -8.61
C GLY A 313 5.86 -23.20 -7.94
N ILE A 314 6.22 -21.99 -7.50
CA ILE A 314 7.50 -21.74 -6.84
C ILE A 314 7.62 -22.55 -5.55
N ASN A 315 6.58 -22.57 -4.70
CA ASN A 315 6.63 -23.36 -3.47
C ASN A 315 6.71 -24.86 -3.73
N ALA A 316 5.99 -25.38 -4.74
CA ALA A 316 6.09 -26.79 -5.12
C ALA A 316 7.51 -27.16 -5.56
N VAL A 317 8.17 -26.31 -6.38
CA VAL A 317 9.56 -26.53 -6.78
C VAL A 317 10.51 -26.54 -5.59
N LEU A 318 10.37 -25.59 -4.66
CA LEU A 318 11.23 -25.51 -3.48
C LEU A 318 11.09 -26.76 -2.59
N TRP A 319 9.86 -27.19 -2.30
CA TRP A 319 9.63 -28.41 -1.52
C TRP A 319 10.11 -29.66 -2.27
N ALA A 320 9.97 -29.72 -3.59
CA ALA A 320 10.47 -30.84 -4.39
C ALA A 320 12.01 -30.92 -4.37
N LEU A 321 12.69 -29.77 -4.41
CA LEU A 321 14.16 -29.69 -4.28
C LEU A 321 14.62 -30.12 -2.89
N GLU A 322 13.92 -29.73 -1.84
CA GLU A 322 14.21 -30.14 -0.46
C GLU A 322 13.98 -31.65 -0.24
N ASP A 323 12.85 -32.18 -0.70
CA ASP A 323 12.53 -33.63 -0.63
C ASP A 323 13.55 -34.47 -1.43
N ALA A 324 14.14 -33.90 -2.49
CA ALA A 324 15.19 -34.52 -3.29
C ALA A 324 16.60 -34.44 -2.66
N GLY A 325 16.75 -33.80 -1.49
CA GLY A 325 18.04 -33.61 -0.81
C GLY A 325 18.93 -32.53 -1.45
N THR A 326 18.37 -31.70 -2.33
CA THR A 326 19.04 -30.59 -3.02
C THR A 326 18.38 -29.27 -2.66
N ALA A 327 18.23 -29.00 -1.35
CA ALA A 327 17.54 -27.82 -0.86
C ALA A 327 18.14 -26.53 -1.45
N PHE A 328 17.27 -25.58 -1.79
CA PHE A 328 17.69 -24.28 -2.29
C PHE A 328 18.08 -23.37 -1.13
N GLU A 329 19.34 -22.93 -1.10
CA GLU A 329 19.90 -22.07 -0.04
C GLU A 329 20.02 -20.58 -0.46
N GLY A 330 19.49 -20.19 -1.62
CA GLY A 330 19.60 -18.82 -2.12
C GLY A 330 18.47 -17.87 -1.66
N ASP A 331 18.55 -16.62 -2.10
CA ASP A 331 17.54 -15.58 -1.84
C ASP A 331 16.69 -15.27 -3.08
N LEU A 332 15.42 -15.67 -3.08
CA LEU A 332 14.46 -15.40 -4.16
C LEU A 332 14.11 -13.91 -4.33
N GLY A 333 14.62 -13.05 -3.47
CA GLY A 333 14.54 -11.59 -3.58
C GLY A 333 15.44 -10.96 -4.63
N SER A 334 16.32 -11.74 -5.28
CA SER A 334 17.35 -11.24 -6.20
C SER A 334 17.43 -12.00 -7.52
N ALA A 335 17.97 -11.36 -8.57
CA ALA A 335 18.22 -12.03 -9.84
C ALA A 335 19.23 -13.18 -9.69
N ALA A 336 20.25 -13.01 -8.84
CA ALA A 336 21.22 -14.06 -8.52
C ALA A 336 20.55 -15.28 -7.88
N GLY A 337 19.60 -15.07 -6.95
CA GLY A 337 18.85 -16.17 -6.36
C GLY A 337 17.88 -16.84 -7.33
N LEU A 338 17.26 -16.09 -8.25
CA LEU A 338 16.46 -16.69 -9.32
C LEU A 338 17.32 -17.56 -10.25
N LEU A 339 18.51 -17.08 -10.63
CA LEU A 339 19.47 -17.86 -11.42
C LEU A 339 19.87 -19.13 -10.67
N ALA A 340 20.24 -19.01 -9.39
CA ALA A 340 20.60 -20.15 -8.55
C ALA A 340 19.45 -21.17 -8.44
N LEU A 341 18.21 -20.72 -8.33
CA LEU A 341 17.04 -21.61 -8.35
C LEU A 341 16.94 -22.34 -9.69
N CYS A 342 17.08 -21.63 -10.81
CA CYS A 342 17.04 -22.24 -12.15
C CYS A 342 18.17 -23.26 -12.34
N GLU A 343 19.36 -22.99 -11.83
CA GLU A 343 20.48 -23.93 -11.84
C GLU A 343 20.21 -25.17 -10.98
N ALA A 344 19.67 -25.00 -9.78
CA ALA A 344 19.30 -26.11 -8.91
C ALA A 344 18.28 -27.04 -9.60
N ILE A 345 17.26 -26.47 -10.23
CA ILE A 345 16.26 -27.20 -11.02
C ILE A 345 16.93 -28.00 -12.16
N ARG A 346 17.88 -27.39 -12.88
CA ARG A 346 18.59 -28.03 -13.99
C ARG A 346 19.52 -29.14 -13.52
N ARG A 347 20.19 -28.97 -12.37
CA ARG A 347 21.14 -29.94 -11.79
C ARG A 347 20.47 -31.15 -11.13
N ALA A 348 19.17 -31.11 -10.87
CA ALA A 348 18.40 -32.23 -10.30
C ALA A 348 17.45 -32.93 -11.33
N PRO A 349 17.91 -33.35 -12.53
CA PRO A 349 17.02 -33.84 -13.58
C PRO A 349 16.35 -35.18 -13.25
N THR A 350 17.06 -36.11 -12.60
CA THR A 350 16.53 -37.42 -12.21
C THR A 350 15.80 -37.41 -10.88
N ALA A 351 16.17 -36.50 -9.96
CA ALA A 351 15.60 -36.44 -8.62
C ALA A 351 14.25 -35.70 -8.55
N LEU A 352 14.00 -34.73 -9.42
CA LEU A 352 12.81 -33.87 -9.35
C LEU A 352 11.51 -34.47 -9.93
N ASN A 353 11.51 -35.67 -10.53
CA ASN A 353 10.37 -36.23 -11.29
C ASN A 353 9.53 -35.13 -12.00
N ARG A 354 10.17 -34.38 -12.90
CA ARG A 354 9.62 -33.11 -13.40
C ARG A 354 8.20 -33.20 -13.99
N PRO A 355 7.83 -34.27 -14.74
CA PRO A 355 6.45 -34.45 -15.19
C PRO A 355 5.48 -34.55 -14.01
N GLY A 356 5.78 -35.40 -13.02
CA GLY A 356 4.93 -35.55 -11.83
C GLY A 356 4.85 -34.29 -10.95
N LEU A 357 5.91 -33.47 -10.93
CA LEU A 357 5.87 -32.16 -10.26
C LEU A 357 4.93 -31.18 -10.96
N LEU A 358 4.99 -31.11 -12.29
CA LEU A 358 4.08 -30.24 -13.07
C LEU A 358 2.63 -30.71 -12.95
N GLU A 359 2.38 -32.02 -13.02
CA GLU A 359 1.06 -32.61 -12.76
C GLU A 359 0.56 -32.24 -11.36
N THR A 360 1.42 -32.34 -10.33
CA THR A 360 1.06 -31.93 -8.96
C THR A 360 0.68 -30.45 -8.89
N VAL A 361 1.42 -29.57 -9.58
CA VAL A 361 1.10 -28.14 -9.64
C VAL A 361 -0.26 -27.90 -10.30
N GLU A 362 -0.52 -28.55 -11.43
CA GLU A 362 -1.78 -28.44 -12.17
C GLU A 362 -2.97 -28.93 -11.34
N GLU A 363 -2.86 -30.10 -10.72
CA GLU A 363 -3.90 -30.64 -9.82
C GLU A 363 -4.21 -29.69 -8.65
N VAL A 364 -3.18 -29.13 -8.01
CA VAL A 364 -3.36 -28.18 -6.91
C VAL A 364 -4.04 -26.91 -7.42
N GLN A 365 -3.67 -26.42 -8.61
CA GLN A 365 -4.30 -25.25 -9.21
C GLN A 365 -5.76 -25.50 -9.55
N GLU A 366 -6.11 -26.66 -10.09
CA GLU A 366 -7.50 -27.04 -10.36
C GLU A 366 -8.34 -27.12 -9.08
N ARG A 367 -7.81 -27.77 -8.04
CA ARG A 367 -8.48 -27.87 -6.73
C ARG A 367 -8.66 -26.50 -6.08
N GLU A 368 -7.66 -25.63 -6.17
CA GLU A 368 -7.65 -24.29 -5.59
C GLU A 368 -8.20 -23.19 -6.51
N ASN A 369 -8.86 -23.57 -7.62
CA ASN A 369 -9.33 -22.65 -8.67
C ASN A 369 -10.18 -21.49 -8.12
N ARG A 370 -10.98 -21.71 -7.06
CA ARG A 370 -11.75 -20.62 -6.41
C ARG A 370 -10.85 -19.54 -5.79
N ALA A 371 -9.72 -19.91 -5.19
CA ALA A 371 -8.75 -18.96 -4.65
C ALA A 371 -8.01 -18.25 -5.79
N ILE A 372 -7.56 -18.99 -6.80
CA ILE A 372 -6.87 -18.48 -8.00
C ILE A 372 -7.72 -17.47 -8.76
N LEU A 373 -9.02 -17.74 -8.93
CA LEU A 373 -9.98 -16.79 -9.53
C LEU A 373 -10.36 -15.61 -8.60
N CYS A 374 -9.66 -15.44 -7.48
CA CYS A 374 -9.84 -14.39 -6.49
C CYS A 374 -11.26 -14.36 -5.89
N ARG A 375 -11.93 -15.51 -5.79
CA ARG A 375 -13.30 -15.63 -5.20
C ARG A 375 -13.29 -15.91 -3.70
N LYS A 376 -12.15 -16.29 -3.12
CA LYS A 376 -11.96 -16.55 -1.68
C LYS A 376 -10.48 -16.37 -1.30
N GLY A 377 -10.21 -16.26 0.00
CA GLY A 377 -8.85 -16.28 0.55
C GLY A 377 -7.99 -15.12 0.05
N ILE A 378 -6.70 -15.39 -0.17
CA ILE A 378 -5.67 -14.38 -0.47
C ILE A 378 -6.01 -13.55 -1.71
N GLY A 379 -6.48 -14.17 -2.79
CA GLY A 379 -6.87 -13.44 -4.00
C GLY A 379 -8.04 -12.49 -3.76
N SER A 380 -9.05 -12.91 -2.99
CA SER A 380 -10.16 -12.02 -2.58
C SER A 380 -9.66 -10.85 -1.73
N ASN A 381 -8.73 -11.11 -0.82
CA ASN A 381 -8.17 -10.09 0.05
C ASN A 381 -7.37 -9.04 -0.74
N ILE A 382 -6.56 -9.43 -1.73
CA ILE A 382 -5.85 -8.50 -2.63
C ILE A 382 -6.85 -7.64 -3.41
N MET A 383 -7.93 -8.25 -3.91
CA MET A 383 -8.98 -7.52 -4.64
C MET A 383 -9.73 -6.53 -3.74
N GLU A 384 -10.02 -6.91 -2.49
CA GLU A 384 -10.64 -6.02 -1.51
C GLU A 384 -9.71 -4.87 -1.13
N PHE A 385 -8.44 -5.17 -0.85
CA PHE A 385 -7.40 -4.18 -0.59
C PHE A 385 -7.34 -3.14 -1.71
N ALA A 386 -7.11 -3.57 -2.95
CA ALA A 386 -6.99 -2.64 -4.08
C ALA A 386 -8.26 -1.82 -4.31
N ARG A 387 -9.44 -2.45 -4.20
CA ARG A 387 -10.72 -1.77 -4.37
C ARG A 387 -10.97 -0.72 -3.29
N HIS A 388 -10.70 -1.03 -2.02
CA HIS A 388 -11.04 -0.16 -0.90
C HIS A 388 -10.01 0.93 -0.64
N VAL A 389 -8.74 0.68 -0.97
CA VAL A 389 -7.66 1.66 -0.84
C VAL A 389 -7.72 2.67 -1.97
N LEU A 390 -7.82 2.21 -3.22
CA LEU A 390 -7.89 3.15 -4.36
C LEU A 390 -9.29 3.74 -4.54
N GLY A 391 -10.35 3.02 -4.17
CA GLY A 391 -11.73 3.42 -4.43
C GLY A 391 -12.22 4.59 -3.59
N GLN A 392 -12.93 5.52 -4.22
CA GLN A 392 -13.67 6.57 -3.55
C GLN A 392 -14.64 5.97 -2.52
N ARG A 393 -14.51 6.39 -1.26
CA ARG A 393 -15.42 6.01 -0.19
C ARG A 393 -16.86 6.40 -0.55
N GLN A 394 -17.73 5.41 -0.63
CA GLN A 394 -19.16 5.62 -0.83
C GLN A 394 -19.79 5.83 0.55
N ALA A 395 -19.84 7.08 1.02
CA ALA A 395 -20.45 7.41 2.30
C ALA A 395 -21.96 7.09 2.31
N ALA A 396 -22.48 6.61 3.44
CA ALA A 396 -23.92 6.39 3.62
C ALA A 396 -24.72 7.70 3.64
N SER A 397 -24.10 8.81 4.07
CA SER A 397 -24.69 10.15 4.06
C SER A 397 -24.21 10.95 2.86
N ASP A 398 -25.15 11.55 2.12
CA ASP A 398 -24.84 12.38 0.95
C ASP A 398 -24.07 13.66 1.32
N ILE A 399 -24.25 14.18 2.54
CA ILE A 399 -23.52 15.35 3.06
C ILE A 399 -22.01 15.06 3.11
N LEU A 400 -21.63 13.80 3.32
CA LEU A 400 -20.24 13.35 3.42
C LEU A 400 -19.68 12.83 2.09
N ARG A 401 -20.38 13.03 0.96
CA ARG A 401 -19.90 12.62 -0.37
C ARG A 401 -18.57 13.30 -0.73
N GLY A 402 -18.35 14.51 -0.24
CA GLY A 402 -17.12 15.28 -0.40
C GLY A 402 -15.98 14.86 0.53
N TYR A 403 -16.18 13.90 1.43
CA TYR A 403 -15.19 13.54 2.46
C TYR A 403 -13.91 12.95 1.86
N ASP A 404 -14.05 12.04 0.89
CA ASP A 404 -12.92 11.33 0.30
C ASP A 404 -12.55 11.92 -1.07
N GLN A 405 -11.42 12.62 -1.11
CA GLN A 405 -10.87 13.28 -2.30
C GLN A 405 -9.52 12.73 -2.74
N GLY A 406 -8.95 11.77 -1.97
CA GLY A 406 -7.63 11.17 -2.23
C GLY A 406 -7.69 9.88 -3.04
N TYR A 407 -8.85 9.53 -3.59
CA TYR A 407 -9.06 8.28 -4.31
C TYR A 407 -8.36 8.26 -5.69
N ALA A 408 -8.15 7.05 -6.22
CA ALA A 408 -7.65 6.81 -7.57
C ALA A 408 -8.58 5.94 -8.43
N LEU A 409 -9.66 5.39 -7.84
CA LEU A 409 -10.77 4.78 -8.57
C LEU A 409 -12.09 5.45 -8.21
N ARG A 410 -12.92 5.69 -9.21
CA ARG A 410 -14.30 6.17 -9.04
C ARG A 410 -15.30 5.27 -9.76
N LYS A 411 -16.56 5.35 -9.38
CA LYS A 411 -17.64 4.71 -10.15
C LYS A 411 -17.84 5.48 -11.45
N LYS A 412 -17.93 4.77 -12.59
CA LYS A 412 -18.17 5.38 -13.91
C LYS A 412 -19.54 6.08 -14.02
N GLY A 413 -20.51 5.64 -13.22
CA GLY A 413 -21.86 6.20 -13.19
C GLY A 413 -22.45 6.15 -11.78
N PRO A 414 -23.66 6.70 -11.60
CA PRO A 414 -24.28 6.86 -10.27
C PRO A 414 -24.83 5.54 -9.69
N SER A 415 -24.94 4.48 -10.50
CA SER A 415 -25.46 3.19 -10.04
C SER A 415 -24.46 2.49 -9.12
N LYS A 416 -24.96 1.82 -8.08
CA LYS A 416 -24.16 0.93 -7.21
C LYS A 416 -23.42 -0.16 -8.02
N SER A 417 -24.02 -0.63 -9.12
CA SER A 417 -23.44 -1.64 -10.02
C SER A 417 -22.45 -1.08 -11.04
N SER A 418 -22.29 0.24 -11.14
CA SER A 418 -21.35 0.84 -12.10
C SER A 418 -19.92 0.33 -11.88
N PRO A 419 -19.14 0.13 -12.95
CA PRO A 419 -17.76 -0.33 -12.82
C PRO A 419 -16.90 0.73 -12.13
N TRP A 420 -15.88 0.25 -11.42
CA TRP A 420 -14.79 1.09 -10.94
C TRP A 420 -13.83 1.36 -12.08
N VAL A 421 -13.58 2.64 -12.36
CA VAL A 421 -12.64 3.09 -13.38
C VAL A 421 -11.52 3.88 -12.73
N VAL A 422 -10.35 3.88 -13.36
CA VAL A 422 -9.22 4.71 -12.96
C VAL A 422 -9.60 6.17 -13.17
N GLY A 423 -9.59 6.93 -12.08
CA GLY A 423 -9.97 8.34 -12.07
C GLY A 423 -9.55 8.94 -10.74
N LEU A 424 -8.77 10.01 -10.80
CA LEU A 424 -8.15 10.60 -9.64
C LEU A 424 -9.12 11.56 -8.94
N GLY A 425 -9.08 11.56 -7.61
CA GLY A 425 -9.74 12.57 -6.82
C GLY A 425 -8.90 13.87 -6.79
N PRO A 426 -9.52 15.02 -6.50
CA PRO A 426 -8.84 16.32 -6.45
C PRO A 426 -7.56 16.35 -5.60
N VAL A 427 -7.57 15.71 -4.42
CA VAL A 427 -6.40 15.66 -3.54
C VAL A 427 -5.34 14.72 -4.09
N ALA A 428 -5.73 13.63 -4.74
CA ALA A 428 -4.77 12.76 -5.43
C ALA A 428 -4.09 13.49 -6.60
N VAL A 429 -4.84 14.29 -7.37
CA VAL A 429 -4.26 15.15 -8.42
C VAL A 429 -3.27 16.15 -7.82
N LEU A 430 -3.66 16.86 -6.75
CA LEU A 430 -2.75 17.79 -6.06
C LEU A 430 -1.46 17.11 -5.59
N ALA A 431 -1.58 15.96 -4.94
CA ALA A 431 -0.43 15.20 -4.43
C ALA A 431 0.50 14.75 -5.56
N LEU A 432 -0.04 14.19 -6.64
CA LEU A 432 0.74 13.71 -7.77
C LEU A 432 1.36 14.84 -8.60
N VAL A 433 0.68 15.98 -8.74
CA VAL A 433 1.28 17.16 -9.39
C VAL A 433 2.45 17.67 -8.55
N HIS A 434 2.27 17.84 -7.24
CA HIS A 434 3.35 18.19 -6.31
C HIS A 434 4.55 17.26 -6.44
N CYS A 435 4.33 15.95 -6.35
CA CYS A 435 5.39 14.96 -6.44
C CYS A 435 6.04 14.93 -7.83
N SER A 436 5.25 15.08 -8.90
CA SER A 436 5.79 15.11 -10.26
C SER A 436 6.70 16.32 -10.49
N LEU A 437 6.44 17.46 -9.86
CA LEU A 437 7.22 18.69 -10.00
C LEU A 437 8.35 18.82 -8.95
N ALA A 438 8.45 17.89 -8.01
CA ALA A 438 9.50 17.90 -7.00
C ALA A 438 10.90 17.98 -7.64
N GLY A 439 11.74 18.86 -7.08
CA GLY A 439 13.09 19.12 -7.58
C GLY A 439 13.16 19.85 -8.93
N THR A 440 12.07 20.45 -9.40
CA THR A 440 12.06 21.26 -10.63
C THR A 440 11.62 22.69 -10.35
N THR A 441 12.25 23.63 -11.04
CA THR A 441 11.92 25.06 -10.95
C THR A 441 10.94 25.49 -12.04
N GLY A 442 9.80 26.05 -11.65
CA GLY A 442 8.81 26.60 -12.57
C GLY A 442 7.97 25.58 -13.36
N PRO A 443 7.11 26.04 -14.28
CA PRO A 443 6.14 25.18 -14.96
C PRO A 443 6.77 24.07 -15.82
N ARG A 444 6.08 22.92 -15.96
CA ARG A 444 6.54 21.78 -16.78
C ARG A 444 5.41 21.18 -17.62
N SER A 445 5.73 20.57 -18.76
CA SER A 445 4.73 19.87 -19.57
C SER A 445 3.96 18.80 -18.77
N VAL A 446 2.66 18.63 -19.06
CA VAL A 446 1.82 17.57 -18.47
C VAL A 446 2.32 16.15 -18.76
N ARG A 447 3.21 15.99 -19.76
CA ARG A 447 3.94 14.76 -20.02
C ARG A 447 4.68 14.25 -18.77
N ARG A 448 5.16 15.16 -17.92
CA ARG A 448 5.85 14.81 -16.68
C ARG A 448 4.91 14.11 -15.69
N LEU A 449 3.65 14.54 -15.59
CA LEU A 449 2.63 13.85 -14.80
C LEU A 449 2.30 12.47 -15.37
N ALA A 450 2.22 12.33 -16.70
CA ALA A 450 2.03 11.02 -17.33
C ALA A 450 3.19 10.05 -17.04
N GLN A 451 4.44 10.53 -17.11
CA GLN A 451 5.63 9.75 -16.76
C GLN A 451 5.65 9.35 -15.27
N HIS A 452 5.23 10.27 -14.40
CA HIS A 452 5.12 10.03 -12.97
C HIS A 452 4.07 8.96 -12.66
N LEU A 453 2.88 9.04 -13.26
CA LEU A 453 1.83 8.03 -13.16
C LEU A 453 2.30 6.66 -13.68
N ALA A 454 3.05 6.64 -14.78
CA ALA A 454 3.62 5.40 -15.33
C ALA A 454 4.58 4.71 -14.36
N SER A 455 5.25 5.45 -13.48
CA SER A 455 6.12 4.88 -12.43
C SER A 455 5.34 4.17 -11.32
N TYR A 456 4.02 4.36 -11.26
CA TYR A 456 3.07 3.57 -10.47
C TYR A 456 2.28 2.56 -11.30
N GLY A 457 2.61 2.38 -12.58
CA GLY A 457 1.92 1.48 -13.49
C GLY A 457 0.56 2.00 -13.96
N ILE A 458 0.32 3.31 -13.87
CA ILE A 458 -0.88 3.97 -14.38
C ILE A 458 -0.53 4.64 -15.71
N SER A 459 -1.11 4.14 -16.80
CA SER A 459 -0.90 4.69 -18.14
C SER A 459 -1.98 5.72 -18.51
N ILE A 460 -1.53 6.78 -19.17
CA ILE A 460 -2.36 7.82 -19.75
C ILE A 460 -1.60 8.43 -20.93
N ASP A 461 -2.27 8.65 -22.06
CA ASP A 461 -1.67 9.43 -23.12
C ASP A 461 -1.69 10.91 -22.71
N HIS A 462 -0.50 11.51 -22.60
CA HIS A 462 -0.34 12.93 -22.31
C HIS A 462 -1.07 13.85 -23.31
N ARG A 463 -1.34 13.40 -24.54
CA ARG A 463 -2.11 14.16 -25.55
C ARG A 463 -3.60 14.23 -25.21
N ASP A 464 -4.11 13.20 -24.53
CA ASP A 464 -5.53 13.12 -24.13
C ASP A 464 -5.81 13.90 -22.84
N ILE A 465 -4.78 14.22 -22.06
CA ILE A 465 -4.93 14.94 -20.78
C ILE A 465 -5.71 16.23 -20.97
N ALA A 466 -5.45 17.00 -22.03
CA ALA A 466 -6.09 18.29 -22.23
C ALA A 466 -7.62 18.21 -22.40
N GLN A 467 -8.13 17.06 -22.87
CA GLN A 467 -9.53 16.86 -23.26
C GLN A 467 -10.31 15.95 -22.29
N ASN A 468 -9.61 15.18 -21.45
CA ASN A 468 -10.26 14.25 -20.52
C ASN A 468 -10.58 14.88 -19.15
N ASP A 469 -11.14 14.07 -18.24
CA ASP A 469 -11.52 14.53 -16.90
C ASP A 469 -10.33 14.93 -16.03
N LEU A 470 -9.13 14.38 -16.26
CA LEU A 470 -7.91 14.81 -15.57
C LEU A 470 -7.55 16.25 -15.95
N GLY A 471 -7.59 16.62 -17.24
CA GLY A 471 -7.36 18.00 -17.67
C GLY A 471 -8.37 18.99 -17.10
N SER A 472 -9.63 18.58 -17.02
CA SER A 472 -10.68 19.39 -16.37
C SER A 472 -10.38 19.62 -14.89
N GLN A 473 -9.99 18.57 -14.15
CA GLN A 473 -9.59 18.69 -12.74
C GLN A 473 -8.34 19.55 -12.56
N LEU A 474 -7.32 19.39 -13.40
CA LEU A 474 -6.11 20.21 -13.37
C LEU A 474 -6.44 21.70 -13.51
N ARG A 475 -7.33 22.07 -14.45
CA ARG A 475 -7.79 23.46 -14.62
C ARG A 475 -8.59 23.96 -13.42
N MET A 476 -9.53 23.16 -12.92
CA MET A 476 -10.35 23.51 -11.76
C MET A 476 -9.50 23.79 -10.52
N LEU A 477 -8.41 23.04 -10.34
CA LEU A 477 -7.50 23.18 -9.22
C LEU A 477 -6.44 24.26 -9.43
N GLY A 478 -6.42 24.94 -10.58
CA GLY A 478 -5.42 25.97 -10.90
C GLY A 478 -4.01 25.41 -11.07
N LEU A 479 -3.88 24.13 -11.44
CA LEU A 479 -2.59 23.42 -11.52
C LEU A 479 -1.95 23.48 -12.90
N VAL A 480 -2.54 24.23 -13.82
CA VAL A 480 -2.10 24.30 -15.21
C VAL A 480 -2.23 25.69 -15.79
N LEU A 481 -1.31 26.02 -16.69
CA LEU A 481 -1.39 27.15 -17.62
C LEU A 481 -1.59 26.57 -19.02
N ASP A 482 -2.62 27.02 -19.73
CA ASP A 482 -2.77 26.69 -21.15
C ASP A 482 -1.68 27.46 -21.94
N SER A 483 -0.86 26.74 -22.71
CA SER A 483 0.26 27.30 -23.46
C SER A 483 0.33 26.65 -24.84
N PRO A 484 0.12 27.40 -25.94
CA PRO A 484 0.14 26.85 -27.29
C PRO A 484 1.52 26.34 -27.72
N ASP A 485 2.59 26.80 -27.07
CA ASP A 485 3.97 26.42 -27.35
C ASP A 485 4.40 25.12 -26.63
N ALA A 486 3.58 24.61 -25.70
CA ALA A 486 3.84 23.34 -25.04
C ALA A 486 3.37 22.17 -25.92
N GLU A 487 4.14 21.06 -25.98
CA GLU A 487 3.82 19.86 -26.80
C GLU A 487 2.39 19.32 -26.62
N SER A 488 1.79 19.55 -25.45
CA SER A 488 0.45 19.09 -25.06
C SER A 488 -0.56 20.24 -24.89
N GLY A 489 -0.18 21.48 -25.19
CA GLY A 489 -1.01 22.68 -24.98
C GLY A 489 -1.15 23.12 -23.52
N MET A 490 -0.48 22.46 -22.57
CA MET A 490 -0.65 22.66 -21.13
C MET A 490 0.68 22.52 -20.36
N LEU A 491 0.89 23.41 -19.38
CA LEU A 491 2.01 23.39 -18.45
C LEU A 491 1.50 23.25 -17.01
N LEU A 492 1.98 22.27 -16.27
CA LEU A 492 1.77 22.07 -14.84
C LEU A 492 2.45 23.16 -14.02
N VAL A 493 1.80 23.60 -12.95
CA VAL A 493 2.30 24.59 -11.99
C VAL A 493 2.37 23.95 -10.59
N PRO A 494 3.41 24.24 -9.78
CA PRO A 494 3.51 23.77 -8.41
C PRO A 494 2.29 24.20 -7.56
N PRO A 495 1.66 23.28 -6.81
CA PRO A 495 0.49 23.60 -5.98
C PRO A 495 0.83 24.35 -4.69
N PHE A 496 2.06 24.25 -4.22
CA PHE A 496 2.51 24.84 -2.95
C PHE A 496 3.69 25.76 -3.21
N ALA A 497 3.81 26.84 -2.42
CA ALA A 497 4.94 27.74 -2.51
C ALA A 497 6.23 26.97 -2.15
N GLU A 498 7.30 27.20 -2.90
CA GLU A 498 8.62 26.74 -2.47
C GLU A 498 8.98 27.47 -1.16
N PRO A 499 9.49 26.76 -0.13
CA PRO A 499 10.02 27.43 1.04
C PRO A 499 11.10 28.42 0.59
N ALA A 500 10.98 29.68 1.02
CA ALA A 500 11.99 30.69 0.73
C ALA A 500 13.35 30.18 1.20
N ALA A 501 14.32 30.12 0.27
CA ALA A 501 15.66 29.60 0.51
C ALA A 501 16.44 30.41 1.56
#